data_AF-A0A353L4N9-F1
#
_entry.id   AF-A0A353L4N9-F1
#
_cell.length_a   1.000
_cell.length_b   1.000
_cell.length_c   1.000
_cell.angle_alpha   90.00
_cell.angle_beta   90.00
_cell.angle_gamma   90.00
#
_symmetry.space_group_name_H-M   'P 1'
#
loop_
_entity.id
_entity.type
_entity.pdbx_description
1 polymer ?
#
loop_
_entity_poly.entity_id
_entity_poly.type
_entity_poly.pdbx_seq_one_letter_code
_entity_poly.pdbx_strand_id
1 'polypeptide(L)'
;MSDLRTKQRIRRLQIMGGIAAGLTLLSLAAYSFDGPSMRASERDGQKVIPDFAAIRAEASAIRVSLSDEAYTLVNTQEGWKMGDEDGYPVRPDRLAELATGLEALSWGEGRTRDPDKLNRIGLGDPRDGGTGALIEIIDDNGQVAASLITGRKDSQLYGRLPDQEQAFQVVGDLPPFYNHDAWLDFDIFEINSDAISAVRIFDSVGESLYLQRSVGSSDRSFIPGPPFQNFRLVSRMAASTPALALTRFDPIGVKPASELQTRFVGRHITETHDGLEVDVHAFREPDGYFVTIRAIEAGEGAHRGSTINDKAEGWAFQLAEYDWNEYTPRVSSIVRPPALALEADQPN
;
A
#
# COMPACT_ATOMS: atom_id res chain seq x y z
N MET A 1 -73.89 -60.66 -22.99
CA MET A 1 -72.51 -60.63 -22.43
C MET A 1 -71.63 -59.47 -22.92
N SER A 2 -72.15 -58.51 -23.72
CA SER A 2 -71.37 -57.40 -24.30
C SER A 2 -71.35 -56.10 -23.46
N ASP A 3 -72.32 -55.89 -22.56
CA ASP A 3 -72.53 -54.59 -21.92
C ASP A 3 -71.67 -54.37 -20.64
N LEU A 4 -71.22 -55.46 -20.01
CA LEU A 4 -70.36 -55.41 -18.81
C LEU A 4 -68.90 -55.04 -19.14
N ARG A 5 -68.42 -55.39 -20.34
CA ARG A 5 -67.03 -55.11 -20.77
C ARG A 5 -66.81 -53.63 -21.13
N THR A 6 -67.84 -52.95 -21.62
CA THR A 6 -67.79 -51.52 -22.00
C THR A 6 -67.73 -50.62 -20.75
N LYS A 7 -68.54 -50.92 -19.72
CA LYS A 7 -68.52 -50.16 -18.45
C LYS A 7 -67.18 -50.30 -17.70
N GLN A 8 -66.53 -51.46 -17.77
CA GLN A 8 -65.20 -51.65 -17.17
C GLN A 8 -64.08 -50.90 -17.91
N ARG A 9 -64.16 -50.79 -19.24
CA ARG A 9 -63.18 -49.99 -20.03
C ARG A 9 -63.31 -48.50 -19.75
N ILE A 10 -64.53 -47.97 -19.65
CA ILE A 10 -64.76 -46.54 -19.36
C ILE A 10 -64.27 -46.19 -17.95
N ARG A 11 -64.53 -47.03 -16.94
CA ARG A 11 -63.99 -46.83 -15.58
C ARG A 11 -62.46 -46.85 -15.54
N ARG A 12 -61.81 -47.76 -16.28
CA ARG A 12 -60.33 -47.80 -16.35
C ARG A 12 -59.75 -46.57 -17.05
N LEU A 13 -60.40 -46.07 -18.10
CA LEU A 13 -59.99 -44.83 -18.79
C LEU A 13 -60.18 -43.59 -17.90
N GLN A 14 -61.26 -43.52 -17.11
CA GLN A 14 -61.46 -42.44 -16.14
C GLN A 14 -60.45 -42.48 -14.99
N ILE A 15 -60.12 -43.67 -14.49
CA ILE A 15 -59.10 -43.84 -13.44
C ILE A 15 -57.70 -43.47 -13.98
N MET A 16 -57.34 -43.89 -15.20
CA MET A 16 -56.06 -43.50 -15.79
C MET A 16 -55.98 -42.01 -16.14
N GLY A 17 -57.07 -41.39 -16.60
CA GLY A 17 -57.14 -39.95 -16.82
C GLY A 17 -56.98 -39.14 -15.52
N GLY A 18 -57.58 -39.61 -14.42
CA GLY A 18 -57.41 -39.00 -13.10
C GLY A 18 -55.99 -39.14 -12.54
N ILE A 19 -55.34 -40.29 -12.74
CA ILE A 19 -53.95 -40.51 -12.32
C ILE A 19 -52.98 -39.66 -13.15
N ALA A 20 -53.19 -39.56 -14.47
CA ALA A 20 -52.36 -38.73 -15.33
C ALA A 20 -52.50 -37.23 -14.98
N ALA A 21 -53.72 -36.74 -14.77
CA ALA A 21 -53.97 -35.36 -14.34
C ALA A 21 -53.36 -35.07 -12.95
N GLY A 22 -53.49 -36.02 -12.02
CA GLY A 22 -52.88 -35.93 -10.68
C GLY A 22 -51.36 -35.90 -10.72
N LEU A 23 -50.74 -36.73 -11.57
CA LEU A 23 -49.28 -36.73 -11.77
C LEU A 23 -48.78 -35.45 -12.43
N THR A 24 -49.52 -34.90 -13.42
CA THR A 24 -49.16 -33.62 -14.03
C THR A 24 -49.28 -32.45 -13.06
N LEU A 25 -50.29 -32.44 -12.19
CA LEU A 25 -50.45 -31.43 -11.15
C LEU A 25 -49.39 -31.55 -10.05
N LEU A 26 -48.99 -32.78 -9.68
CA LEU A 26 -47.89 -33.03 -8.76
C LEU A 26 -46.53 -32.61 -9.34
N SER A 27 -46.27 -32.86 -10.64
CA SER A 27 -45.05 -32.39 -11.29
C SER A 27 -45.01 -30.87 -11.46
N LEU A 28 -46.16 -30.22 -11.72
CA LEU A 28 -46.23 -28.77 -11.81
C LEU A 28 -46.05 -28.11 -10.44
N ALA A 29 -46.60 -28.71 -9.38
CA ALA A 29 -46.35 -28.31 -8.00
C ALA A 29 -44.87 -28.51 -7.62
N ALA A 30 -44.26 -29.66 -7.96
CA ALA A 30 -42.84 -29.92 -7.70
C ALA A 30 -41.91 -28.92 -8.40
N TYR A 31 -42.21 -28.54 -9.65
CA TYR A 31 -41.45 -27.50 -10.37
C TYR A 31 -41.70 -26.08 -9.87
N SER A 32 -42.83 -25.83 -9.20
CA SER A 32 -43.14 -24.51 -8.61
C SER A 32 -42.46 -24.30 -7.25
N PHE A 33 -42.05 -25.38 -6.57
CA PHE A 33 -41.36 -25.34 -5.28
C PHE A 33 -39.82 -25.45 -5.39
N ASP A 34 -39.29 -25.71 -6.59
CA ASP A 34 -37.85 -25.86 -6.87
C ASP A 34 -37.30 -24.75 -7.78
N GLY A 35 -37.93 -23.57 -7.76
CA GLY A 35 -37.25 -22.35 -8.19
C GLY A 35 -36.06 -22.09 -7.26
N PRO A 36 -34.92 -21.56 -7.75
CA PRO A 36 -33.81 -21.19 -6.87
C PRO A 36 -34.34 -20.16 -5.87
N SER A 37 -34.71 -20.62 -4.69
CA SER A 37 -34.90 -19.76 -3.55
C SER A 37 -33.53 -19.17 -3.31
N MET A 38 -33.34 -17.92 -3.76
CA MET A 38 -32.40 -17.00 -3.14
C MET A 38 -32.77 -17.00 -1.67
N ARG A 39 -32.19 -17.93 -0.91
CA ARG A 39 -32.23 -17.87 0.54
C ARG A 39 -31.40 -16.63 0.85
N ALA A 40 -32.09 -15.51 1.07
CA ALA A 40 -31.53 -14.44 1.88
C ALA A 40 -30.90 -15.17 3.07
N SER A 41 -29.58 -15.07 3.18
CA SER A 41 -28.91 -15.79 4.25
C SER A 41 -29.48 -15.26 5.56
N GLU A 42 -29.63 -16.09 6.60
CA GLU A 42 -30.14 -15.62 7.90
C GLU A 42 -29.32 -14.44 8.47
N ARG A 43 -28.11 -14.22 7.93
CA ARG A 43 -27.21 -13.14 8.30
C ARG A 43 -27.32 -11.90 7.41
N ASP A 44 -28.12 -11.91 6.34
CA ASP A 44 -28.21 -10.78 5.41
C ASP A 44 -28.55 -9.48 6.16
N GLY A 45 -27.75 -8.43 5.92
CA GLY A 45 -27.82 -7.14 6.61
C GLY A 45 -27.19 -7.10 8.01
N GLN A 46 -26.86 -8.25 8.63
CA GLN A 46 -26.17 -8.28 9.92
C GLN A 46 -24.69 -7.87 9.77
N LYS A 47 -24.12 -7.30 10.82
CA LYS A 47 -22.70 -6.92 10.84
C LYS A 47 -21.79 -8.14 10.71
N VAL A 48 -20.71 -7.99 9.95
CA VAL A 48 -19.69 -9.03 9.80
C VAL A 48 -18.95 -9.26 11.11
N ILE A 49 -18.59 -8.16 11.78
CA ILE A 49 -18.01 -8.15 13.13
C ILE A 49 -19.00 -7.46 14.06
N PRO A 50 -19.84 -8.22 14.79
CA PRO A 50 -20.70 -7.67 15.84
C PRO A 50 -19.86 -6.94 16.90
N ASP A 51 -20.41 -5.87 17.49
CA ASP A 51 -19.77 -5.12 18.57
C ASP A 51 -18.34 -4.63 18.28
N PHE A 52 -18.03 -4.37 16.99
CA PHE A 52 -16.70 -3.93 16.54
C PHE A 52 -16.17 -2.71 17.31
N ALA A 53 -17.03 -1.78 17.73
CA ALA A 53 -16.61 -0.62 18.50
C ALA A 53 -15.93 -0.99 19.84
N ALA A 54 -16.42 -2.03 20.52
CA ALA A 54 -15.80 -2.54 21.75
C ALA A 54 -14.49 -3.28 21.44
N ILE A 55 -14.50 -4.15 20.42
CA ILE A 55 -13.31 -4.87 19.96
C ILE A 55 -12.18 -3.92 19.58
N ARG A 56 -12.51 -2.85 18.83
CA ARG A 56 -11.55 -1.81 18.43
C ARG A 56 -10.93 -1.10 19.63
N ALA A 57 -11.70 -0.86 20.69
CA ALA A 57 -11.22 -0.15 21.88
C ALA A 57 -10.19 -0.97 22.67
N GLU A 58 -10.25 -2.31 22.56
CA GLU A 58 -9.36 -3.25 23.23
C GLU A 58 -8.29 -3.85 22.29
N ALA A 59 -8.22 -3.36 21.05
CA ALA A 59 -7.32 -3.89 20.03
C ALA A 59 -5.86 -3.46 20.29
N SER A 60 -5.01 -4.45 20.55
CA SER A 60 -3.56 -4.28 20.71
C SER A 60 -2.81 -4.49 19.40
N ALA A 61 -3.33 -5.32 18.50
CA ALA A 61 -2.72 -5.56 17.20
C ALA A 61 -3.74 -5.99 16.14
N ILE A 62 -3.37 -5.78 14.87
CA ILE A 62 -4.09 -6.26 13.70
C ILE A 62 -3.09 -7.07 12.88
N ARG A 63 -3.31 -8.38 12.77
CA ARG A 63 -2.51 -9.24 11.90
C ARG A 63 -3.20 -9.41 10.56
N VAL A 64 -2.44 -9.22 9.49
CA VAL A 64 -2.87 -9.50 8.12
C VAL A 64 -2.00 -10.62 7.57
N SER A 65 -2.62 -11.69 7.09
CA SER A 65 -1.94 -12.80 6.41
C SER A 65 -2.44 -12.93 4.98
N LEU A 66 -1.51 -13.06 4.05
CA LEU A 66 -1.70 -13.28 2.62
C LEU A 66 -0.99 -14.60 2.24
N SER A 67 -1.05 -14.99 0.96
CA SER A 67 -0.42 -16.22 0.48
C SER A 67 1.11 -16.22 0.53
N ASP A 68 1.71 -15.05 0.38
CA ASP A 68 3.15 -14.83 0.19
C ASP A 68 3.77 -13.91 1.26
N GLU A 69 2.93 -13.24 2.05
CA GLU A 69 3.34 -12.27 3.04
C GLU A 69 2.42 -12.29 4.26
N ALA A 70 2.95 -11.93 5.43
CA ALA A 70 2.16 -11.59 6.61
C ALA A 70 2.79 -10.39 7.30
N TYR A 71 1.97 -9.46 7.75
CA TYR A 71 2.39 -8.28 8.49
C TYR A 71 1.45 -8.01 9.67
N THR A 72 1.96 -7.32 10.68
CA THR A 72 1.20 -6.97 11.88
C THR A 72 1.25 -5.46 12.08
N LEU A 73 0.13 -4.87 12.44
CA LEU A 73 0.05 -3.50 12.93
C LEU A 73 -0.10 -3.59 14.44
N VAL A 74 0.79 -2.95 15.20
CA VAL A 74 0.80 -2.99 16.66
C VAL A 74 0.41 -1.62 17.20
N ASN A 75 -0.51 -1.60 18.16
CA ASN A 75 -0.94 -0.40 18.84
C ASN A 75 0.05 -0.09 19.98
N THR A 76 0.72 1.05 19.89
CA THR A 76 1.69 1.51 20.90
C THR A 76 1.23 2.82 21.54
N GLN A 77 1.95 3.27 22.57
CA GLN A 77 1.66 4.57 23.21
C GLN A 77 1.87 5.76 22.26
N GLU A 78 2.69 5.60 21.22
CA GLU A 78 3.02 6.61 20.21
C GLU A 78 2.11 6.53 18.97
N GLY A 79 1.19 5.55 18.94
CA GLY A 79 0.35 5.26 17.79
C GLY A 79 0.60 3.87 17.23
N TRP A 80 0.02 3.59 16.07
CA TRP A 80 0.15 2.29 15.42
C TRP A 80 1.47 2.20 14.64
N LYS A 81 2.17 1.09 14.79
CA LYS A 81 3.45 0.79 14.13
C LYS A 81 3.38 -0.53 13.38
N MET A 82 4.19 -0.68 12.33
CA MET A 82 4.23 -1.90 11.53
C MET A 82 5.31 -2.87 12.02
N GLY A 83 4.93 -4.14 12.18
CA GLY A 83 5.79 -5.20 12.69
C GLY A 83 5.66 -5.33 14.20
N ASP A 84 6.45 -4.54 14.93
CA ASP A 84 6.55 -4.54 16.39
C ASP A 84 6.45 -3.11 16.96
N GLU A 85 6.74 -2.96 18.26
CA GLU A 85 6.69 -1.67 18.96
C GLU A 85 7.77 -0.66 18.50
N ASP A 86 8.85 -1.15 17.90
CA ASP A 86 9.94 -0.37 17.32
C ASP A 86 9.76 -0.17 15.80
N GLY A 87 8.65 -0.67 15.26
CA GLY A 87 8.28 -0.59 13.86
C GLY A 87 8.09 0.83 13.32
N TYR A 88 8.05 0.95 11.99
CA TYR A 88 7.80 2.24 11.35
C TYR A 88 6.33 2.68 11.53
N PRO A 89 6.05 3.98 11.71
CA PRO A 89 4.69 4.48 11.92
C PRO A 89 3.72 4.12 10.79
N VAL A 90 2.49 3.74 11.19
CA VAL A 90 1.38 3.45 10.29
C VAL A 90 0.54 4.71 10.08
N ARG A 91 0.06 4.89 8.86
CA ARG A 91 -0.77 6.01 8.47
C ARG A 91 -2.12 6.04 9.20
N PRO A 92 -2.47 7.15 9.87
CA PRO A 92 -3.74 7.29 10.57
C PRO A 92 -4.96 7.21 9.65
N ASP A 93 -4.87 7.73 8.40
CA ASP A 93 -5.97 7.73 7.44
C ASP A 93 -6.32 6.31 6.97
N ARG A 94 -5.31 5.47 6.70
CA ARG A 94 -5.51 4.05 6.36
C ARG A 94 -6.13 3.24 7.49
N LEU A 95 -5.71 3.49 8.73
CA LEU A 95 -6.31 2.86 9.91
C LEU A 95 -7.76 3.30 10.12
N ALA A 96 -8.06 4.58 9.91
CA ALA A 96 -9.42 5.09 9.99
C ALA A 96 -10.31 4.52 8.88
N GLU A 97 -9.79 4.36 7.67
CA GLU A 97 -10.46 3.70 6.55
C GLU A 97 -10.78 2.23 6.88
N LEU A 98 -9.82 1.48 7.43
CA LEU A 98 -10.04 0.10 7.87
C LEU A 98 -11.11 0.02 8.97
N ALA A 99 -10.99 0.84 10.02
CA ALA A 99 -11.92 0.83 11.13
C ALA A 99 -13.35 1.17 10.66
N THR A 100 -13.49 2.21 9.84
CA THR A 100 -14.77 2.60 9.24
C THR A 100 -15.33 1.48 8.36
N GLY A 101 -14.48 0.85 7.56
CA GLY A 101 -14.84 -0.25 6.67
C GLY A 101 -15.37 -1.45 7.45
N LEU A 102 -14.64 -1.91 8.47
CA LEU A 102 -15.03 -3.04 9.32
C LEU A 102 -16.30 -2.75 10.15
N GLU A 103 -16.45 -1.52 10.66
CA GLU A 103 -17.65 -1.10 11.40
C GLU A 103 -18.89 -1.07 10.49
N ALA A 104 -18.74 -0.62 9.24
CA ALA A 104 -19.83 -0.56 8.27
C ALA A 104 -20.19 -1.94 7.71
N LEU A 105 -19.21 -2.85 7.63
CA LEU A 105 -19.31 -4.13 6.91
C LEU A 105 -20.48 -5.00 7.38
N SER A 106 -21.33 -5.40 6.44
CA SER A 106 -22.43 -6.34 6.68
C SER A 106 -22.41 -7.50 5.70
N TRP A 107 -22.96 -8.63 6.15
CA TRP A 107 -23.20 -9.78 5.29
C TRP A 107 -24.27 -9.42 4.25
N GLY A 108 -24.03 -9.78 2.99
CA GLY A 108 -25.01 -9.66 1.91
C GLY A 108 -25.45 -11.03 1.40
N GLU A 109 -25.54 -11.16 0.08
CA GLU A 109 -25.98 -12.39 -0.58
C GLU A 109 -24.99 -13.55 -0.33
N GLY A 110 -25.51 -14.68 0.13
CA GLY A 110 -24.74 -15.92 0.24
C GLY A 110 -24.34 -16.43 -1.14
N ARG A 111 -23.05 -16.78 -1.32
CA ARG A 111 -22.49 -17.13 -2.63
C ARG A 111 -22.21 -18.62 -2.78
N THR A 112 -21.17 -19.13 -2.12
CA THR A 112 -20.77 -20.54 -2.26
C THR A 112 -20.32 -21.11 -0.93
N ARG A 113 -20.41 -22.44 -0.80
CA ARG A 113 -19.80 -23.23 0.28
C ARG A 113 -18.72 -24.18 -0.24
N ASP A 114 -18.48 -24.16 -1.55
CA ASP A 114 -17.59 -25.09 -2.23
C ASP A 114 -16.14 -24.66 -2.01
N PRO A 115 -15.33 -25.43 -1.26
CA PRO A 115 -13.95 -25.05 -0.94
C PRO A 115 -13.11 -24.79 -2.20
N ASP A 116 -13.34 -25.56 -3.27
CA ASP A 116 -12.61 -25.43 -4.55
C ASP A 116 -12.89 -24.08 -5.25
N LYS A 117 -14.02 -23.44 -4.93
CA LYS A 117 -14.40 -22.14 -5.51
C LYS A 117 -13.96 -20.95 -4.68
N LEU A 118 -13.59 -21.14 -3.40
CA LEU A 118 -13.20 -20.04 -2.51
C LEU A 118 -11.97 -19.30 -3.04
N ASN A 119 -10.95 -20.03 -3.51
CA ASN A 119 -9.76 -19.43 -4.13
C ASN A 119 -10.08 -18.56 -5.36
N ARG A 120 -11.12 -18.91 -6.13
CA ARG A 120 -11.50 -18.18 -7.35
C ARG A 120 -12.14 -16.82 -7.09
N ILE A 121 -12.50 -16.54 -5.84
CA ILE A 121 -13.10 -15.28 -5.40
C ILE A 121 -12.25 -14.61 -4.30
N GLY A 122 -11.00 -15.05 -4.12
CA GLY A 122 -10.09 -14.48 -3.12
C GLY A 122 -10.48 -14.82 -1.68
N LEU A 123 -11.09 -15.98 -1.43
CA LEU A 123 -11.48 -16.41 -0.07
C LEU A 123 -10.79 -17.70 0.38
N GLY A 124 -9.79 -18.19 -0.37
CA GLY A 124 -8.97 -19.28 0.15
C GLY A 124 -8.24 -18.85 1.41
N ASP A 125 -8.08 -19.76 2.37
CA ASP A 125 -7.35 -19.44 3.59
C ASP A 125 -5.85 -19.29 3.30
N PRO A 126 -5.23 -18.11 3.52
CA PRO A 126 -3.81 -17.91 3.26
C PRO A 126 -2.91 -18.83 4.11
N ARG A 127 -3.38 -19.27 5.28
CA ARG A 127 -2.64 -20.22 6.15
C ARG A 127 -2.48 -21.59 5.50
N ASP A 128 -3.38 -21.93 4.57
CA ASP A 128 -3.36 -23.16 3.78
C ASP A 128 -2.90 -22.91 2.32
N GLY A 129 -2.30 -21.75 2.03
CA GLY A 129 -1.84 -21.37 0.69
C GLY A 129 -2.94 -20.84 -0.24
N GLY A 130 -4.07 -20.42 0.31
CA GLY A 130 -5.17 -19.80 -0.42
C GLY A 130 -4.96 -18.33 -0.75
N THR A 131 -5.78 -17.80 -1.66
CA THR A 131 -5.62 -16.45 -2.24
C THR A 131 -6.32 -15.31 -1.48
N GLY A 132 -6.90 -15.59 -0.31
CA GLY A 132 -7.59 -14.58 0.48
C GLY A 132 -6.67 -13.80 1.42
N ALA A 133 -7.15 -12.65 1.87
CA ALA A 133 -6.54 -11.89 2.95
C ALA A 133 -7.24 -12.24 4.25
N LEU A 134 -6.49 -12.84 5.19
CA LEU A 134 -6.96 -13.09 6.56
C LEU A 134 -6.60 -11.88 7.42
N ILE A 135 -7.60 -11.28 8.04
CA ILE A 135 -7.48 -10.19 9.00
C ILE A 135 -7.84 -10.75 10.37
N GLU A 136 -6.95 -10.59 11.34
CA GLU A 136 -7.18 -10.96 12.74
C GLU A 136 -6.97 -9.72 13.62
N ILE A 137 -7.96 -9.40 14.45
CA ILE A 137 -7.86 -8.35 15.47
C ILE A 137 -7.54 -9.01 16.79
N ILE A 138 -6.45 -8.59 17.40
CA ILE A 138 -5.88 -9.17 18.61
C ILE A 138 -6.13 -8.20 19.76
N ASP A 139 -6.66 -8.71 20.87
CA ASP A 139 -6.92 -7.93 22.09
C ASP A 139 -5.65 -7.73 22.94
N ASP A 140 -5.74 -6.94 23.99
CA ASP A 140 -4.65 -6.71 24.96
C ASP A 140 -4.16 -8.00 25.67
N ASN A 141 -4.94 -9.09 25.63
CA ASN A 141 -4.55 -10.39 26.19
C ASN A 141 -3.86 -11.31 25.18
N GLY A 142 -3.69 -10.85 23.93
CA GLY A 142 -3.13 -11.64 22.84
C GLY A 142 -4.12 -12.65 22.23
N GLN A 143 -5.42 -12.52 22.50
CA GLN A 143 -6.46 -13.36 21.94
C GLN A 143 -7.06 -12.74 20.67
N VAL A 144 -7.47 -13.58 19.72
CA VAL A 144 -8.16 -13.11 18.51
C VAL A 144 -9.60 -12.76 18.87
N ALA A 145 -9.88 -11.46 18.96
CA ALA A 145 -11.21 -10.92 19.26
C ALA A 145 -12.15 -10.95 18.03
N ALA A 146 -11.59 -10.79 16.84
CA ALA A 146 -12.33 -10.94 15.59
C ALA A 146 -11.42 -11.44 14.46
N SER A 147 -12.00 -12.16 13.51
CA SER A 147 -11.28 -12.60 12.31
C SER A 147 -12.19 -12.63 11.08
N LEU A 148 -11.61 -12.30 9.92
CA LEU A 148 -12.30 -12.24 8.64
C LEU A 148 -11.34 -12.64 7.52
N ILE A 149 -11.77 -13.53 6.64
CA ILE A 149 -11.11 -13.72 5.35
C ILE A 149 -11.88 -12.90 4.33
N THR A 150 -11.17 -12.03 3.62
CA THR A 150 -11.73 -11.16 2.59
C THR A 150 -10.95 -11.24 1.29
N GLY A 151 -11.66 -11.00 0.19
CA GLY A 151 -11.10 -10.97 -1.15
C GLY A 151 -11.95 -10.13 -2.07
N ARG A 152 -11.33 -9.65 -3.15
CA ARG A 152 -12.00 -8.86 -4.17
C ARG A 152 -11.98 -9.61 -5.48
N LYS A 153 -13.12 -9.60 -6.17
CA LYS A 153 -13.22 -10.07 -7.54
C LYS A 153 -14.05 -9.06 -8.32
N ASP A 154 -13.47 -8.56 -9.42
CA ASP A 154 -13.99 -7.42 -10.15
C ASP A 154 -14.22 -6.24 -9.19
N SER A 155 -15.41 -5.63 -9.18
CA SER A 155 -15.76 -4.55 -8.26
C SER A 155 -16.42 -5.04 -6.95
N GLN A 156 -16.49 -6.35 -6.72
CA GLN A 156 -17.25 -6.92 -5.61
C GLN A 156 -16.32 -7.41 -4.48
N LEU A 157 -16.72 -7.10 -3.26
CA LEU A 157 -16.06 -7.55 -2.05
C LEU A 157 -16.74 -8.82 -1.53
N TYR A 158 -15.92 -9.80 -1.17
CA TYR A 158 -16.36 -11.07 -0.61
C TYR A 158 -15.78 -11.25 0.78
N GLY A 159 -16.50 -11.99 1.62
CA GLY A 159 -16.09 -12.28 2.98
C GLY A 159 -16.56 -13.65 3.46
N ARG A 160 -15.76 -14.26 4.34
CA ARG A 160 -16.16 -15.42 5.14
C ARG A 160 -15.42 -15.42 6.48
N LEU A 161 -16.01 -16.06 7.48
CA LEU A 161 -15.29 -16.36 8.72
C LEU A 161 -14.28 -17.50 8.46
N PRO A 162 -13.09 -17.49 9.08
CA PRO A 162 -12.05 -18.48 8.79
C PRO A 162 -12.50 -19.93 8.97
N ASP A 163 -13.29 -20.20 10.01
CA ASP A 163 -13.78 -21.55 10.34
C ASP A 163 -15.08 -21.94 9.61
N GLN A 164 -15.52 -21.13 8.65
CA GLN A 164 -16.76 -21.36 7.89
C GLN A 164 -16.49 -21.39 6.39
N GLU A 165 -17.06 -22.38 5.72
CA GLU A 165 -16.96 -22.52 4.26
C GLU A 165 -17.93 -21.59 3.51
N GLN A 166 -18.95 -21.08 4.19
CA GLN A 166 -19.94 -20.18 3.57
C GLN A 166 -19.31 -18.82 3.26
N ALA A 167 -19.16 -18.55 1.97
CA ALA A 167 -18.81 -17.26 1.40
C ALA A 167 -20.04 -16.38 1.20
N PHE A 168 -19.87 -15.09 1.43
CA PHE A 168 -20.86 -14.05 1.17
C PHE A 168 -20.25 -13.00 0.26
N GLN A 169 -21.08 -12.38 -0.58
CA GLN A 169 -20.77 -11.06 -1.08
C GLN A 169 -21.15 -10.07 0.04
N VAL A 170 -20.15 -9.39 0.60
CA VAL A 170 -20.36 -8.44 1.70
C VAL A 170 -20.74 -7.08 1.15
N VAL A 171 -21.43 -6.28 1.96
CA VAL A 171 -21.79 -4.90 1.66
C VAL A 171 -20.90 -3.98 2.49
N GLY A 172 -20.16 -3.12 1.81
CA GLY A 172 -19.18 -2.21 2.40
C GLY A 172 -17.95 -2.10 1.52
N ASP A 173 -16.91 -1.45 2.05
CA ASP A 173 -15.62 -1.35 1.41
C ASP A 173 -14.52 -1.54 2.45
N LEU A 174 -13.39 -2.09 2.01
CA LEU A 174 -12.20 -2.30 2.83
C LEU A 174 -10.98 -1.83 2.03
N PRO A 175 -9.97 -1.26 2.71
CA PRO A 175 -8.72 -0.89 2.07
C PRO A 175 -8.03 -2.13 1.48
N PRO A 176 -7.15 -1.94 0.49
CA PRO A 176 -6.35 -3.03 -0.03
C PRO A 176 -5.34 -3.54 1.03
N PHE A 177 -5.21 -4.86 1.13
CA PHE A 177 -4.30 -5.52 2.08
C PHE A 177 -3.02 -6.08 1.44
N TYR A 178 -2.96 -6.15 0.11
CA TYR A 178 -1.89 -6.81 -0.65
C TYR A 178 -0.58 -6.01 -0.78
N ASN A 179 -0.50 -4.85 -0.13
CA ASN A 179 0.69 -4.01 -0.11
C ASN A 179 0.84 -3.44 1.30
N HIS A 180 1.79 -3.96 2.08
CA HIS A 180 2.03 -3.47 3.43
C HIS A 180 2.62 -2.05 3.43
N ASP A 181 3.44 -1.68 2.45
CA ASP A 181 4.03 -0.33 2.35
C ASP A 181 2.96 0.76 2.22
N ALA A 182 1.79 0.43 1.65
CA ALA A 182 0.67 1.36 1.56
C ALA A 182 0.10 1.80 2.93
N TRP A 183 0.47 1.09 4.00
CA TRP A 183 0.11 1.41 5.38
C TRP A 183 1.14 2.32 6.05
N LEU A 184 2.35 2.46 5.52
CA LEU A 184 3.44 3.19 6.18
C LEU A 184 3.35 4.70 5.95
N ASP A 185 3.67 5.47 6.98
CA ASP A 185 3.59 6.94 6.95
C ASP A 185 4.85 7.58 6.37
N PHE A 186 4.93 7.61 5.04
CA PHE A 186 6.02 8.25 4.31
C PHE A 186 5.85 9.77 4.14
N ASP A 187 4.89 10.41 4.82
CA ASP A 187 4.80 11.88 4.86
C ASP A 187 5.84 12.46 5.85
N ILE A 188 7.12 12.37 5.45
CA ILE A 188 8.25 12.82 6.29
C ILE A 188 8.43 14.34 6.20
N PHE A 189 8.30 14.89 5.00
CA PHE A 189 8.37 16.33 4.74
C PHE A 189 7.76 16.67 3.38
N GLU A 190 7.31 17.92 3.28
CA GLU A 190 7.03 18.59 2.02
C GLU A 190 7.99 19.77 1.86
N ILE A 191 8.83 19.73 0.82
CA ILE A 191 9.74 20.82 0.47
C ILE A 191 9.34 21.36 -0.90
N ASN A 192 8.75 22.55 -0.91
CA ASN A 192 8.45 23.26 -2.14
C ASN A 192 9.73 23.59 -2.90
N SER A 193 9.67 23.55 -4.24
CA SER A 193 10.85 23.79 -5.06
C SER A 193 11.45 25.15 -4.77
N ASP A 194 10.63 26.21 -4.65
CA ASP A 194 11.01 27.60 -4.36
C ASP A 194 11.73 27.81 -3.01
N ALA A 195 11.52 26.91 -2.05
CA ALA A 195 12.20 26.94 -0.75
C ALA A 195 13.68 26.55 -0.85
N ILE A 196 14.06 25.72 -1.83
CA ILE A 196 15.43 25.22 -1.99
C ILE A 196 16.35 26.36 -2.46
N SER A 197 17.41 26.62 -1.70
CA SER A 197 18.39 27.67 -1.96
C SER A 197 19.65 27.12 -2.63
N ALA A 198 20.09 25.94 -2.19
CA ALA A 198 21.31 25.32 -2.64
C ALA A 198 21.32 23.81 -2.42
N VAL A 199 22.28 23.14 -3.05
CA VAL A 199 22.57 21.73 -2.86
C VAL A 199 24.07 21.47 -2.92
N ARG A 200 24.56 20.60 -2.04
CA ARG A 200 25.89 19.98 -2.16
C ARG A 200 25.73 18.51 -2.52
N ILE A 201 26.33 18.11 -3.64
CA ILE A 201 26.33 16.74 -4.14
C ILE A 201 27.73 16.18 -3.94
N PHE A 202 27.82 14.94 -3.46
CA PHE A 202 29.03 14.14 -3.41
C PHE A 202 28.77 12.84 -4.14
N ASP A 203 29.55 12.55 -5.17
CA ASP A 203 29.34 11.36 -5.99
C ASP A 203 30.14 10.14 -5.49
N SER A 204 29.92 9.00 -6.14
CA SER A 204 30.54 7.71 -5.80
C SER A 204 32.08 7.68 -5.87
N VAL A 205 32.72 8.65 -6.52
CA VAL A 205 34.19 8.74 -6.61
C VAL A 205 34.76 9.82 -5.69
N GLY A 206 33.91 10.52 -4.94
CA GLY A 206 34.29 11.54 -3.96
C GLY A 206 34.42 12.94 -4.54
N GLU A 207 33.99 13.17 -5.79
CA GLU A 207 33.88 14.53 -6.32
C GLU A 207 32.69 15.23 -5.66
N SER A 208 32.82 16.53 -5.39
CA SER A 208 31.74 17.35 -4.86
C SER A 208 31.32 18.42 -5.86
N LEU A 209 30.06 18.85 -5.76
CA LEU A 209 29.54 19.99 -6.52
C LEU A 209 28.58 20.77 -5.63
N TYR A 210 28.80 22.08 -5.54
CA TYR A 210 27.87 23.00 -4.92
C TYR A 210 27.07 23.71 -6.01
N LEU A 211 25.74 23.58 -5.97
CA LEU A 211 24.81 24.33 -6.82
C LEU A 211 24.00 25.27 -5.95
N GLN A 212 23.79 26.49 -6.43
CA GLN A 212 23.03 27.50 -5.70
C GLN A 212 22.14 28.29 -6.66
N ARG A 213 21.09 28.91 -6.13
CA ARG A 213 20.27 29.88 -6.86
C ARG A 213 19.80 31.00 -5.93
N SER A 214 19.40 32.13 -6.52
CA SER A 214 18.87 33.27 -5.77
C SER A 214 17.38 33.11 -5.48
N VAL A 215 16.92 33.69 -4.36
CA VAL A 215 15.49 33.76 -4.00
C VAL A 215 14.66 34.30 -5.18
N GLY A 216 13.50 33.69 -5.43
CA GLY A 216 12.58 34.07 -6.50
C GLY A 216 13.02 33.69 -7.91
N SER A 217 14.14 32.96 -8.05
CA SER A 217 14.58 32.43 -9.34
C SER A 217 13.80 31.17 -9.73
N SER A 218 13.76 30.87 -11.04
CA SER A 218 13.13 29.64 -11.53
C SER A 218 13.86 28.37 -11.09
N ASP A 219 13.18 27.23 -11.16
CA ASP A 219 13.74 25.89 -10.92
C ASP A 219 14.93 25.52 -11.81
N ARG A 220 15.11 26.21 -12.92
CA ARG A 220 16.22 25.99 -13.86
C ARG A 220 17.41 26.93 -13.63
N SER A 221 17.38 27.74 -12.58
CA SER A 221 18.36 28.80 -12.33
C SER A 221 19.52 28.39 -11.40
N PHE A 222 19.64 27.10 -11.06
CA PHE A 222 20.80 26.60 -10.33
C PHE A 222 22.08 26.81 -11.14
N ILE A 223 23.13 27.32 -10.47
CA ILE A 223 24.46 27.53 -11.04
C ILE A 223 25.53 26.95 -10.10
N PRO A 224 26.69 26.52 -10.63
CA PRO A 224 27.81 26.11 -9.79
C PRO A 224 28.28 27.26 -8.88
N GLY A 225 28.37 26.99 -7.58
CA GLY A 225 29.03 27.87 -6.62
C GLY A 225 30.49 27.47 -6.37
N PRO A 226 31.19 28.16 -5.46
CA PRO A 226 32.58 27.86 -5.16
C PRO A 226 32.83 26.42 -4.70
N PRO A 227 33.95 25.77 -5.10
CA PRO A 227 35.03 26.27 -5.97
C PRO A 227 34.78 26.08 -7.48
N PHE A 228 33.57 25.68 -7.88
CA PHE A 228 33.22 25.32 -9.26
C PHE A 228 32.57 26.47 -10.04
N GLN A 229 32.64 27.72 -9.56
CA GLN A 229 31.94 28.86 -10.16
C GLN A 229 32.30 29.14 -11.63
N ASN A 230 33.45 28.65 -12.10
CA ASN A 230 33.91 28.79 -13.48
C ASN A 230 33.52 27.61 -14.39
N PHE A 231 32.91 26.56 -13.82
CA PHE A 231 32.47 25.39 -14.57
C PHE A 231 31.19 25.71 -15.33
N ARG A 232 31.03 25.08 -16.49
CA ARG A 232 29.81 25.21 -17.30
C ARG A 232 28.90 24.03 -17.03
N LEU A 233 27.61 24.30 -16.85
CA LEU A 233 26.62 23.23 -16.81
C LEU A 233 26.58 22.48 -18.14
N VAL A 234 26.48 21.15 -18.08
CA VAL A 234 26.16 20.30 -19.24
C VAL A 234 24.80 20.72 -19.80
N SER A 235 23.83 20.93 -18.92
CA SER A 235 22.55 21.58 -19.22
C SER A 235 21.94 22.13 -17.93
N ARG A 236 20.98 23.05 -18.04
CA ARG A 236 20.20 23.49 -16.87
C ARG A 236 19.46 22.33 -16.19
N MET A 237 19.00 21.36 -16.98
CA MET A 237 18.28 20.19 -16.49
C MET A 237 19.18 19.24 -15.69
N ALA A 238 20.42 19.06 -16.13
CA ALA A 238 21.40 18.23 -15.41
C ALA A 238 21.72 18.79 -14.01
N ALA A 239 21.58 20.10 -13.80
CA ALA A 239 21.69 20.71 -12.47
C ALA A 239 20.37 20.65 -11.69
N SER A 240 19.25 21.02 -12.32
CA SER A 240 17.96 21.13 -11.61
C SER A 240 17.38 19.80 -11.16
N THR A 241 17.59 18.72 -11.92
CA THR A 241 17.06 17.38 -11.57
C THR A 241 17.54 16.92 -10.20
N PRO A 242 18.86 16.79 -9.94
CA PRO A 242 19.35 16.41 -8.62
C PRO A 242 19.09 17.51 -7.58
N ALA A 243 19.24 18.79 -7.93
CA ALA A 243 19.02 19.89 -6.98
C ALA A 243 17.59 19.95 -6.40
N LEU A 244 16.61 19.38 -7.11
CA LEU A 244 15.21 19.32 -6.69
C LEU A 244 14.77 17.89 -6.33
N ALA A 245 15.69 16.96 -6.07
CA ALA A 245 15.35 15.57 -5.77
C ALA A 245 14.42 15.46 -4.56
N LEU A 246 14.70 16.21 -3.48
CA LEU A 246 13.87 16.21 -2.27
C LEU A 246 12.43 16.72 -2.47
N THR A 247 12.12 17.43 -3.56
CA THR A 247 10.74 17.88 -3.82
C THR A 247 9.85 16.74 -4.35
N ARG A 248 10.45 15.59 -4.66
CA ARG A 248 9.79 14.39 -5.20
C ARG A 248 10.19 13.14 -4.42
N PHE A 249 10.46 13.31 -3.13
CA PHE A 249 10.80 12.18 -2.27
C PHE A 249 9.57 11.28 -2.10
N ASP A 250 9.60 10.10 -2.71
CA ASP A 250 8.47 9.14 -2.75
C ASP A 250 8.97 7.72 -2.42
N PRO A 251 9.10 7.37 -1.12
CA PRO A 251 9.52 6.05 -0.69
C PRO A 251 8.53 4.95 -1.10
N ILE A 252 9.09 3.81 -1.47
CA ILE A 252 8.35 2.60 -1.80
C ILE A 252 8.55 1.47 -0.78
N GLY A 253 9.23 1.77 0.32
CA GLY A 253 9.52 0.82 1.39
C GLY A 253 10.45 1.42 2.44
N VAL A 254 10.61 0.73 3.57
CA VAL A 254 11.50 1.16 4.66
C VAL A 254 12.07 -0.03 5.40
N LYS A 255 13.30 0.12 5.92
CA LYS A 255 13.90 -0.82 6.87
C LYS A 255 14.78 -0.09 7.88
N PRO A 256 15.12 -0.70 9.02
CA PRO A 256 16.07 -0.11 9.96
C PRO A 256 17.40 0.20 9.27
N ALA A 257 17.93 1.41 9.51
CA ALA A 257 19.22 1.82 8.93
C ALA A 257 20.39 0.95 9.40
N SER A 258 20.24 0.27 10.55
CA SER A 258 21.20 -0.72 11.07
C SER A 258 21.31 -1.97 10.20
N GLU A 259 20.35 -2.23 9.31
CA GLU A 259 20.35 -3.37 8.38
C GLU A 259 21.07 -3.07 7.05
N LEU A 260 21.49 -1.82 6.82
CA LEU A 260 22.31 -1.46 5.66
C LEU A 260 23.68 -2.12 5.75
N GLN A 261 24.09 -2.80 4.68
CA GLN A 261 25.33 -3.59 4.62
C GLN A 261 26.43 -2.88 3.83
N THR A 262 26.06 -1.95 2.94
CA THR A 262 27.00 -1.23 2.09
C THR A 262 27.33 0.15 2.66
N ARG A 263 28.40 0.74 2.11
CA ARG A 263 28.68 2.16 2.32
C ARG A 263 27.81 2.98 1.38
N PHE A 264 27.46 4.20 1.78
CA PHE A 264 26.80 5.12 0.86
C PHE A 264 27.67 5.39 -0.38
N VAL A 265 27.03 5.51 -1.53
CA VAL A 265 27.63 5.75 -2.85
C VAL A 265 27.30 7.15 -3.38
N GLY A 266 26.49 7.91 -2.65
CA GLY A 266 26.27 9.34 -2.86
C GLY A 266 25.85 10.01 -1.56
N ARG A 267 26.16 11.29 -1.44
CA ARG A 267 25.66 12.15 -0.36
C ARG A 267 25.11 13.43 -0.97
N HIS A 268 23.96 13.84 -0.50
CA HIS A 268 23.22 14.96 -1.02
C HIS A 268 22.74 15.83 0.13
N ILE A 269 23.17 17.08 0.17
CA ILE A 269 22.81 18.04 1.21
C ILE A 269 21.98 19.13 0.55
N THR A 270 20.69 19.21 0.89
CA THR A 270 19.79 20.25 0.40
C THR A 270 19.68 21.35 1.45
N GLU A 271 19.79 22.60 1.01
CA GLU A 271 19.63 23.77 1.85
C GLU A 271 18.40 24.56 1.39
N THR A 272 17.62 25.06 2.32
CA THR A 272 16.50 25.95 2.06
C THR A 272 16.83 27.41 2.39
N HIS A 273 15.99 28.34 1.97
CA HIS A 273 16.15 29.77 2.29
C HIS A 273 15.88 30.10 3.76
N ASP A 274 15.10 29.28 4.47
CA ASP A 274 14.77 29.44 5.91
C ASP A 274 15.79 28.77 6.85
N GLY A 275 16.86 28.16 6.30
CA GLY A 275 17.98 27.61 7.07
C GLY A 275 17.86 26.13 7.44
N LEU A 276 16.87 25.41 6.92
CA LEU A 276 16.82 23.95 7.00
C LEU A 276 17.89 23.35 6.08
N GLU A 277 18.71 22.46 6.62
CA GLU A 277 19.63 21.61 5.86
C GLU A 277 19.15 20.15 5.98
N VAL A 278 19.06 19.42 4.87
CA VAL A 278 18.68 18.01 4.85
C VAL A 278 19.82 17.21 4.22
N ASP A 279 20.49 16.40 5.03
CA ASP A 279 21.58 15.49 4.63
C ASP A 279 21.00 14.11 4.29
N VAL A 280 21.24 13.68 3.06
CA VAL A 280 20.76 12.41 2.52
C VAL A 280 21.95 11.56 2.12
N HIS A 281 22.03 10.33 2.62
CA HIS A 281 23.04 9.35 2.19
C HIS A 281 22.36 8.27 1.36
N ALA A 282 22.86 8.03 0.15
CA ALA A 282 22.30 7.07 -0.79
C ALA A 282 23.11 5.77 -0.81
N PHE A 283 22.44 4.64 -0.63
CA PHE A 283 23.00 3.30 -0.54
C PHE A 283 22.50 2.43 -1.69
N ARG A 284 23.37 1.56 -2.18
CA ARG A 284 23.01 0.52 -3.15
C ARG A 284 23.20 -0.83 -2.48
N GLU A 285 22.11 -1.37 -1.98
CA GLU A 285 22.11 -2.67 -1.31
C GLU A 285 21.79 -3.80 -2.31
N PRO A 286 22.05 -5.08 -1.96
CA PRO A 286 21.67 -6.21 -2.80
C PRO A 286 20.15 -6.31 -3.03
N ASP A 287 19.34 -5.83 -2.09
CA ASP A 287 17.88 -5.89 -2.08
C ASP A 287 17.20 -4.61 -2.61
N GLY A 288 17.96 -3.55 -2.91
CA GLY A 288 17.37 -2.34 -3.46
C GLY A 288 18.21 -1.08 -3.33
N TYR A 289 17.54 0.04 -3.56
CA TYR A 289 18.11 1.37 -3.56
C TYR A 289 17.55 2.13 -2.37
N PHE A 290 18.41 2.51 -1.43
CA PHE A 290 17.98 3.10 -0.16
C PHE A 290 18.58 4.47 0.05
N VAL A 291 17.90 5.31 0.82
CA VAL A 291 18.45 6.55 1.36
C VAL A 291 18.19 6.66 2.86
N THR A 292 19.14 7.21 3.60
CA THR A 292 18.90 7.71 4.97
C THR A 292 18.79 9.23 4.92
N ILE A 293 18.00 9.80 5.82
CA ILE A 293 17.72 11.24 5.88
C ILE A 293 18.02 11.75 7.28
N ARG A 294 18.66 12.91 7.35
CA ARG A 294 18.85 13.67 8.58
C ARG A 294 18.64 15.14 8.32
N ALA A 295 17.71 15.75 9.05
CA ALA A 295 17.58 17.20 9.08
C ALA A 295 18.58 17.81 10.08
N ILE A 296 19.27 18.85 9.66
CA ILE A 296 20.17 19.68 10.47
C ILE A 296 19.55 21.08 10.54
N GLU A 297 19.33 21.52 11.76
CA GLU A 297 18.59 22.75 12.04
C GLU A 297 19.52 23.96 12.22
N ALA A 298 19.16 25.07 11.60
CA ALA A 298 19.62 26.41 11.98
C ALA A 298 18.47 27.43 11.82
N GLY A 299 18.35 28.38 12.75
CA GLY A 299 17.42 29.51 12.62
C GLY A 299 15.93 29.13 12.69
N GLU A 300 15.10 29.74 11.84
CA GLU A 300 13.63 29.55 11.82
C GLU A 300 13.21 28.15 11.35
N GLY A 301 14.09 27.41 10.67
CA GLY A 301 13.86 26.03 10.21
C GLY A 301 13.89 24.95 11.31
N ALA A 302 14.19 25.32 12.57
CA ALA A 302 14.37 24.36 13.66
C ALA A 302 13.16 23.43 13.87
N HIS A 303 11.95 23.97 13.96
CA HIS A 303 10.78 23.11 14.26
C HIS A 303 10.53 22.04 13.18
N ARG A 304 10.83 22.34 11.91
CA ARG A 304 10.68 21.39 10.80
C ARG A 304 11.70 20.26 10.87
N GLY A 305 12.93 20.54 11.31
CA GLY A 305 13.98 19.54 11.39
C GLY A 305 13.65 18.43 12.38
N SER A 306 13.13 18.79 13.55
CA SER A 306 12.72 17.83 14.58
C SER A 306 11.64 16.88 14.04
N THR A 307 10.59 17.41 13.40
CA THR A 307 9.53 16.58 12.82
C THR A 307 10.05 15.63 11.73
N ILE A 308 11.01 16.07 10.91
CA ILE A 308 11.66 15.20 9.92
C ILE A 308 12.41 14.07 10.63
N ASN A 309 13.22 14.41 11.64
CA ASN A 309 14.04 13.45 12.35
C ASN A 309 13.20 12.45 13.15
N ASP A 310 12.07 12.85 13.74
CA ASP A 310 11.15 11.95 14.46
C ASP A 310 10.64 10.80 13.58
N LYS A 311 10.51 11.03 12.27
CA LYS A 311 10.09 10.01 11.29
C LYS A 311 11.27 9.35 10.56
N ALA A 312 12.38 10.05 10.35
CA ALA A 312 13.48 9.58 9.51
C ALA A 312 14.66 8.96 10.26
N GLU A 313 14.89 9.34 11.52
CA GLU A 313 16.05 8.89 12.27
C GLU A 313 15.98 7.38 12.53
N GLY A 314 17.09 6.68 12.28
CA GLY A 314 17.16 5.23 12.42
C GLY A 314 16.58 4.43 11.26
N TRP A 315 16.02 5.08 10.23
CA TRP A 315 15.38 4.41 9.09
C TRP A 315 16.12 4.62 7.76
N ALA A 316 16.02 3.63 6.89
CA ALA A 316 16.47 3.65 5.52
C ALA A 316 15.27 3.46 4.58
N PHE A 317 15.02 4.44 3.73
CA PHE A 317 13.87 4.49 2.84
C PHE A 317 14.24 3.93 1.46
N GLN A 318 13.50 2.94 1.01
CA GLN A 318 13.65 2.37 -0.32
C GLN A 318 13.05 3.33 -1.36
N LEU A 319 13.79 3.56 -2.43
CA LEU A 319 13.36 4.35 -3.58
C LEU A 319 13.35 3.50 -4.84
N ALA A 320 12.53 3.88 -5.82
CA ALA A 320 12.71 3.37 -7.17
C ALA A 320 14.08 3.81 -7.72
N GLU A 321 14.71 2.98 -8.55
CA GLU A 321 16.05 3.27 -9.09
C GLU A 321 16.12 4.62 -9.80
N TYR A 322 15.05 5.00 -10.51
CA TYR A 322 14.96 6.28 -11.21
C TYR A 322 15.10 7.47 -10.25
N ASP A 323 14.34 7.48 -9.15
CA ASP A 323 14.38 8.56 -8.15
C ASP A 323 15.69 8.52 -7.34
N TRP A 324 16.16 7.33 -7.00
CA TRP A 324 17.44 7.14 -6.32
C TRP A 324 18.64 7.70 -7.10
N ASN A 325 18.62 7.59 -8.44
CA ASN A 325 19.67 8.13 -9.31
C ASN A 325 19.79 9.66 -9.22
N GLU A 326 18.76 10.36 -8.78
CA GLU A 326 18.81 11.81 -8.55
C GLU A 326 19.68 12.19 -7.34
N TYR A 327 19.88 11.28 -6.38
CA TYR A 327 20.76 11.46 -5.23
C TYR A 327 22.20 10.98 -5.47
N THR A 328 22.47 10.33 -6.60
CA THR A 328 23.78 9.75 -6.94
C THR A 328 24.36 10.18 -8.29
N PRO A 329 24.09 11.41 -8.80
CA PRO A 329 24.65 11.82 -10.08
C PRO A 329 26.18 11.94 -9.99
N ARG A 330 26.88 11.60 -11.07
CA ARG A 330 28.31 11.94 -11.20
C ARG A 330 28.45 13.45 -11.37
N VAL A 331 29.43 14.07 -10.72
CA VAL A 331 29.67 15.52 -10.89
C VAL A 331 29.93 15.87 -12.35
N SER A 332 30.67 15.02 -13.06
CA SER A 332 30.95 15.14 -14.50
C SER A 332 29.71 15.04 -15.42
N SER A 333 28.57 14.53 -14.95
CA SER A 333 27.31 14.56 -15.72
C SER A 333 26.59 15.91 -15.61
N ILE A 334 26.93 16.72 -14.60
CA ILE A 334 26.30 18.00 -14.30
C ILE A 334 27.12 19.16 -14.84
N VAL A 335 28.44 19.13 -14.63
CA VAL A 335 29.36 20.22 -14.97
C VAL A 335 30.52 19.77 -15.84
N ARG A 336 31.04 20.70 -16.64
CA ARG A 336 32.30 20.56 -17.37
C ARG A 336 33.27 21.66 -16.97
N PRO A 337 34.57 21.34 -16.84
CA PRO A 337 35.60 22.36 -16.68
C PRO A 337 35.52 23.42 -17.79
N PRO A 338 35.95 24.66 -17.54
CA PRO A 338 36.10 25.63 -18.60
C PRO A 338 37.05 25.09 -19.67
N ALA A 339 36.74 25.36 -20.94
CA ALA A 339 37.66 25.01 -22.03
C ALA A 339 38.98 25.76 -21.77
N LEU A 340 40.08 25.02 -21.58
CA LEU A 340 41.42 25.60 -21.59
C LEU A 340 41.60 26.23 -22.97
N ALA A 341 41.72 27.55 -23.03
CA ALA A 341 42.20 28.22 -24.22
C ALA A 341 43.64 27.74 -24.41
N LEU A 342 43.87 26.83 -25.35
CA LEU A 342 45.21 26.61 -25.87
C LEU A 342 45.59 27.92 -26.55
N GLU A 343 46.37 28.76 -25.86
CA GLU A 343 47.10 29.85 -26.50
C GLU A 343 47.93 29.22 -27.61
N ALA A 344 47.44 29.37 -28.84
CA ALA A 344 48.23 29.08 -30.03
C ALA A 344 49.31 30.16 -30.07
N ASP A 345 50.43 29.87 -29.41
CA ASP A 345 51.69 30.57 -29.59
C ASP A 345 52.12 30.37 -31.05
N GLN A 346 51.69 31.27 -31.92
CA GLN A 346 52.19 31.41 -33.28
C GLN A 346 53.29 32.48 -33.23
N PRO A 347 54.58 32.11 -33.24
CA PRO A 347 55.63 33.07 -33.47
C PRO A 347 55.57 33.55 -34.93
N ASN A 348 55.62 34.88 -35.09
CA ASN A 348 55.70 35.60 -36.36
C ASN A 348 56.86 35.16 -37.25
#